data_AF-A0A9R0QG13-F1
#
_entry.id   AF-A0A9R0QG13-F1
#
_cell.length_a   1.000
_cell.length_b   1.000
_cell.length_c   1.000
_cell.angle_alpha   90.00
_cell.angle_beta   90.00
_cell.angle_gamma   90.00
#
_symmetry.space_group_name_H-M   'P 1'
#
loop_
_entity.id
_entity.type
_entity.pdbx_description
1 polymer ?
#
loop_
_entity_poly.entity_id
_entity_poly.type
_entity_poly.pdbx_seq_one_letter_code
_entity_poly.pdbx_strand_id
1 'polypeptide(L)'
;MSARAGPDPNSEKSVAWPDLRGSLERAGALAAELAAAAEERARLARRLEAALEVRRESVRQGAALDELSRRLERRRARADELAVARRRAAEGVERRKEQMQAQIERVLPLSRALAAAHRQVQEAKELKSAEKARLGDLQRLLRTRQQSMVAQVAALYPVRVFRDLPAAENHHSRTNGECRTPSEENGALPQEMNGNGRHLLSIIKSPHVGPLTFFGWQIGKPKTKQPSYSHKELQRSAAVLGYAAHAVLLIASYLDIPLRYPLRFGGSRSYVGDRLPSAEASSMGSTEHRRVGSADSKLTDYPLFLEYQDDSTKASYAIHLLQKDTEQLLNYIGAESSGRNAFGNLRELIRIVQSDEYLYI
;
A
#
# COMPACT_ATOMS: atom_id res chain seq x y z
N MET A 1 -51.77 -147.20 43.65
CA MET A 1 -51.41 -148.09 44.79
C MET A 1 -50.93 -147.18 45.92
N SER A 2 -51.37 -147.24 47.17
CA SER A 2 -52.40 -148.02 47.87
C SER A 2 -52.89 -147.10 49.02
N ALA A 3 -54.15 -146.66 49.12
CA ALA A 3 -55.36 -147.37 49.58
C ALA A 3 -55.37 -147.79 51.07
N ARG A 4 -56.36 -147.25 51.81
CA ARG A 4 -56.97 -147.68 53.10
C ARG A 4 -56.14 -147.49 54.40
N ALA A 5 -56.75 -147.29 55.57
CA ALA A 5 -58.19 -147.33 55.96
C ALA A 5 -58.57 -146.28 57.03
N GLY A 6 -59.87 -145.91 57.10
CA GLY A 6 -60.50 -145.38 58.33
C GLY A 6 -60.86 -146.51 59.31
N PRO A 7 -61.49 -146.22 60.47
CA PRO A 7 -62.93 -145.90 60.47
C PRO A 7 -63.44 -144.88 61.53
N ASP A 8 -64.51 -144.15 61.16
CA ASP A 8 -65.87 -144.12 61.77
C ASP A 8 -66.13 -144.57 63.24
N PRO A 9 -67.25 -144.15 63.87
CA PRO A 9 -67.82 -142.79 63.91
C PRO A 9 -68.44 -142.44 65.30
N ASN A 10 -69.13 -141.30 65.38
CA ASN A 10 -70.19 -141.00 66.36
C ASN A 10 -69.78 -140.75 67.84
N SER A 11 -69.41 -139.51 68.16
CA SER A 11 -69.72 -138.93 69.47
C SER A 11 -69.99 -137.43 69.36
N GLU A 12 -71.26 -137.04 69.43
CA GLU A 12 -71.63 -135.68 69.80
C GLU A 12 -71.14 -135.41 71.22
N LYS A 13 -70.01 -134.71 71.33
CA LYS A 13 -69.50 -134.18 72.59
C LYS A 13 -69.36 -132.68 72.46
N SER A 14 -70.33 -131.99 73.04
CA SER A 14 -70.11 -130.65 73.58
C SER A 14 -68.94 -130.68 74.58
N VAL A 15 -68.37 -129.51 74.90
CA VAL A 15 -67.18 -129.28 75.73
C VAL A 15 -65.85 -129.52 74.98
N ALA A 16 -64.89 -128.59 74.94
CA ALA A 16 -64.80 -127.26 75.57
C ALA A 16 -64.30 -126.21 74.56
N TRP A 17 -64.84 -124.99 74.65
CA TRP A 17 -64.17 -123.79 74.11
C TRP A 17 -63.12 -123.33 75.14
N PRO A 18 -61.80 -123.42 74.86
CA PRO A 18 -60.79 -122.82 75.72
C PRO A 18 -60.76 -121.32 75.43
N ASP A 19 -61.62 -120.61 76.14
CA ASP A 19 -61.61 -119.16 76.34
C ASP A 19 -61.54 -118.28 75.08
N LEU A 20 -62.67 -118.23 74.36
CA LEU A 20 -62.95 -117.18 73.35
C LEU A 20 -62.70 -115.77 73.90
N ARG A 21 -62.92 -115.55 75.20
CA ARG A 21 -62.66 -114.29 75.92
C ARG A 21 -61.20 -113.88 75.81
N GLY A 22 -60.26 -114.73 76.22
CA GLY A 22 -58.82 -114.43 76.15
C GLY A 22 -58.29 -114.27 74.71
N SER A 23 -58.99 -114.78 73.71
CA SER A 23 -58.63 -114.56 72.29
C SER A 23 -59.22 -113.27 71.71
N LEU A 24 -60.44 -112.89 72.12
CA LEU A 24 -61.03 -111.58 71.82
C LEU A 24 -60.34 -110.44 72.57
N GLU A 25 -59.89 -110.66 73.80
CA GLU A 25 -59.10 -109.69 74.58
C GLU A 25 -57.71 -109.48 73.94
N ARG A 26 -57.05 -110.54 73.45
CA ARG A 26 -55.81 -110.42 72.66
C ARG A 26 -56.02 -109.72 71.31
N ALA A 27 -57.11 -110.03 70.60
CA ALA A 27 -57.47 -109.33 69.37
C ALA A 27 -57.83 -107.85 69.61
N GLY A 28 -58.49 -107.55 70.73
CA GLY A 28 -58.82 -106.19 71.17
C GLY A 28 -57.60 -105.40 71.61
N ALA A 29 -56.64 -106.03 72.30
CA ALA A 29 -55.35 -105.43 72.64
C ALA A 29 -54.55 -105.13 71.37
N LEU A 30 -54.44 -106.08 70.42
CA LEU A 30 -53.79 -105.86 69.13
C LEU A 30 -54.51 -104.79 68.29
N ALA A 31 -55.84 -104.71 68.34
CA ALA A 31 -56.59 -103.63 67.68
C ALA A 31 -56.35 -102.27 68.33
N ALA A 32 -56.21 -102.21 69.66
CA ALA A 32 -55.84 -100.99 70.38
C ALA A 32 -54.40 -100.57 70.12
N GLU A 33 -53.45 -101.52 70.04
CA GLU A 33 -52.06 -101.26 69.63
C GLU A 33 -51.99 -100.76 68.18
N LEU A 34 -52.75 -101.36 67.25
CA LEU A 34 -52.86 -100.88 65.87
C LEU A 34 -53.52 -99.50 65.78
N ALA A 35 -54.52 -99.20 66.62
CA ALA A 35 -55.15 -97.88 66.69
C ALA A 35 -54.17 -96.83 67.25
N ALA A 36 -53.48 -97.12 68.34
CA ALA A 36 -52.45 -96.25 68.90
C ALA A 36 -51.28 -96.02 67.92
N ALA A 37 -50.86 -97.06 67.19
CA ALA A 37 -49.86 -96.95 66.13
C ALA A 37 -50.38 -96.12 64.93
N ALA A 38 -51.68 -96.19 64.60
CA ALA A 38 -52.29 -95.35 63.58
C ALA A 38 -52.40 -93.87 64.02
N GLU A 39 -52.71 -93.61 65.29
CA GLU A 39 -52.74 -92.26 65.87
C GLU A 39 -51.34 -91.65 65.94
N GLU A 40 -50.33 -92.37 66.40
CA GLU A 40 -48.94 -91.91 66.38
C GLU A 40 -48.42 -91.74 64.94
N ARG A 41 -48.79 -92.62 64.00
CA ARG A 41 -48.52 -92.40 62.56
C ARG A 41 -49.18 -91.13 62.04
N ALA A 42 -50.42 -90.83 62.42
CA ALA A 42 -51.13 -89.61 62.02
C ALA A 42 -50.51 -88.36 62.67
N ARG A 43 -50.08 -88.46 63.94
CA ARG A 43 -49.35 -87.41 64.65
C ARG A 43 -47.99 -87.11 64.00
N LEU A 44 -47.25 -88.15 63.62
CA LEU A 44 -46.00 -88.02 62.86
C LEU A 44 -46.25 -87.44 61.47
N ALA A 45 -47.29 -87.85 60.75
CA ALA A 45 -47.67 -87.28 59.46
C ALA A 45 -47.93 -85.76 59.56
N ARG A 46 -48.75 -85.32 60.52
CA ARG A 46 -49.01 -83.87 60.77
C ARG A 46 -47.74 -83.10 61.13
N ARG A 47 -46.83 -83.70 61.93
CA ARG A 47 -45.54 -83.09 62.28
C ARG A 47 -44.61 -82.97 61.06
N LEU A 48 -44.62 -83.97 60.18
CA LEU A 48 -43.87 -83.95 58.92
C LEU A 48 -44.44 -82.91 57.95
N GLU A 49 -45.76 -82.81 57.82
CA GLU A 49 -46.44 -81.79 57.00
C GLU A 49 -46.12 -80.37 57.49
N ALA A 50 -46.23 -80.11 58.80
CA ALA A 50 -45.85 -78.83 59.39
C ALA A 50 -44.37 -78.49 59.16
N ALA A 51 -43.46 -79.46 59.33
CA ALA A 51 -42.04 -79.26 59.04
C ALA A 51 -41.76 -79.04 57.53
N LEU A 52 -42.53 -79.68 56.65
CA LEU A 52 -42.44 -79.47 55.20
C LEU A 52 -42.96 -78.10 54.78
N GLU A 53 -44.04 -77.58 55.38
CA GLU A 53 -44.50 -76.21 55.11
C GLU A 53 -43.50 -75.16 55.60
N VAL A 54 -42.97 -75.28 56.83
CA VAL A 54 -41.88 -74.40 57.31
C VAL A 54 -40.68 -74.44 56.36
N ARG A 55 -40.33 -75.62 55.82
CA ARG A 55 -39.25 -75.76 54.82
C ARG A 55 -39.63 -75.13 53.47
N ARG A 56 -40.88 -75.25 53.01
CA ARG A 56 -41.39 -74.62 51.78
C ARG A 56 -41.38 -73.09 51.90
N GLU A 57 -41.79 -72.55 53.05
CA GLU A 57 -41.76 -71.12 53.34
C GLU A 57 -40.34 -70.58 53.42
N SER A 58 -39.42 -71.29 54.10
CA SER A 58 -37.99 -70.95 54.12
C SER A 58 -37.39 -70.90 52.71
N VAL A 59 -37.72 -71.87 51.84
CA VAL A 59 -37.29 -71.86 50.43
C VAL A 59 -37.90 -70.69 49.64
N ARG A 60 -39.18 -70.36 49.85
CA ARG A 60 -39.83 -69.17 49.23
C ARG A 60 -39.17 -67.87 49.68
N GLN A 61 -38.85 -67.74 50.97
CA GLN A 61 -38.18 -66.58 51.54
C GLN A 61 -36.75 -66.44 50.99
N GLY A 62 -35.99 -67.54 50.92
CA GLY A 62 -34.67 -67.56 50.28
C GLY A 62 -34.73 -67.09 48.82
N ALA A 63 -35.65 -67.64 48.02
CA ALA A 63 -35.84 -67.24 46.62
C ALA A 63 -36.23 -65.75 46.46
N ALA A 64 -36.99 -65.19 47.40
CA ALA A 64 -37.32 -63.76 47.42
C ALA A 64 -36.10 -62.87 47.76
N LEU A 65 -35.28 -63.29 48.73
CA LEU A 65 -34.02 -62.61 49.07
C LEU A 65 -32.99 -62.69 47.93
N ASP A 66 -32.91 -63.81 47.22
CA ASP A 66 -32.07 -63.97 46.03
C ASP A 66 -32.48 -62.99 44.91
N GLU A 67 -33.78 -62.85 44.63
CA GLU A 67 -34.25 -61.91 43.61
C GLU A 67 -34.06 -60.44 44.03
N LEU A 68 -34.21 -60.11 45.32
CA LEU A 68 -33.85 -58.78 45.84
C LEU A 68 -32.35 -58.51 45.69
N SER A 69 -31.50 -59.50 46.00
CA SER A 69 -30.05 -59.41 45.85
C SER A 69 -29.66 -59.17 44.38
N ARG A 70 -30.19 -59.95 43.45
CA ARG A 70 -30.01 -59.75 41.99
C ARG A 70 -30.49 -58.38 41.52
N ARG A 71 -31.58 -57.84 42.08
CA ARG A 71 -32.06 -56.48 41.76
C ARG A 71 -31.11 -55.40 42.27
N LEU A 72 -30.51 -55.58 43.45
CA LEU A 72 -29.51 -54.66 43.99
C LEU A 72 -28.21 -54.74 43.18
N GLU A 73 -27.74 -55.92 42.79
CA GLU A 73 -26.60 -56.12 41.90
C GLU A 73 -26.79 -55.43 40.55
N ARG A 74 -27.95 -55.62 39.89
CA ARG A 74 -28.30 -54.93 38.63
C ARG A 74 -28.34 -53.41 38.79
N ARG A 75 -28.82 -52.89 39.93
CA ARG A 75 -28.83 -51.44 40.22
C ARG A 75 -27.43 -50.90 40.48
N ARG A 76 -26.59 -51.66 41.19
CA ARG A 76 -25.19 -51.33 41.46
C ARG A 76 -24.38 -51.28 40.17
N ALA A 77 -24.46 -52.31 39.33
CA ALA A 77 -23.80 -52.35 38.02
C ALA A 77 -24.15 -51.11 37.16
N ARG A 78 -25.45 -50.73 37.09
CA ARG A 78 -25.88 -49.51 36.39
C ARG A 78 -25.32 -48.23 37.01
N ALA A 79 -25.22 -48.16 38.34
CA ALA A 79 -24.62 -47.01 39.02
C ALA A 79 -23.11 -46.90 38.74
N ASP A 80 -22.41 -48.04 38.73
CA ASP A 80 -20.98 -48.14 38.40
C ASP A 80 -20.72 -47.77 36.92
N GLU A 81 -21.54 -48.25 35.99
CA GLU A 81 -21.53 -47.86 34.57
C GLU A 81 -21.71 -46.34 34.40
N LEU A 82 -22.70 -45.75 35.07
CA LEU A 82 -22.96 -44.31 35.03
C LEU A 82 -21.83 -43.49 35.67
N ALA A 83 -21.19 -44.00 36.74
CA ALA A 83 -20.03 -43.37 37.35
C ALA A 83 -18.81 -43.38 36.40
N VAL A 84 -18.54 -44.50 35.73
CA VAL A 84 -17.49 -44.61 34.71
C VAL A 84 -17.78 -43.71 33.51
N ALA A 85 -19.03 -43.64 33.04
CA ALA A 85 -19.44 -42.75 31.95
C ALA A 85 -19.24 -41.27 32.31
N ARG A 86 -19.65 -40.85 33.52
CA ARG A 86 -19.41 -39.49 34.04
C ARG A 86 -17.93 -39.16 34.14
N ARG A 87 -17.10 -40.09 34.65
CA ARG A 87 -15.64 -39.90 34.73
C ARG A 87 -15.02 -39.70 33.35
N ARG A 88 -15.37 -40.55 32.36
CA ARG A 88 -14.90 -40.42 30.97
C ARG A 88 -15.33 -39.09 30.33
N ALA A 89 -16.55 -38.62 30.61
CA ALA A 89 -17.02 -37.32 30.14
C ALA A 89 -16.22 -36.16 30.75
N ALA A 90 -15.95 -36.19 32.06
CA ALA A 90 -15.13 -35.19 32.75
C ALA A 90 -13.69 -35.15 32.22
N GLU A 91 -13.05 -36.32 32.02
CA GLU A 91 -11.73 -36.43 31.38
C GLU A 91 -11.74 -35.85 29.95
N GLY A 92 -12.83 -36.04 29.19
CA GLY A 92 -13.00 -35.43 27.87
C GLY A 92 -13.08 -33.91 27.90
N VAL A 93 -13.72 -33.33 28.93
CA VAL A 93 -13.78 -31.87 29.13
C VAL A 93 -12.42 -31.30 29.49
N GLU A 94 -11.69 -31.91 30.43
CA GLU A 94 -10.34 -31.43 30.81
C GLU A 94 -9.36 -31.53 29.63
N ARG A 95 -9.34 -32.63 28.86
CA ARG A 95 -8.53 -32.72 27.62
C ARG A 95 -8.85 -31.61 26.62
N ARG A 96 -10.12 -31.22 26.48
CA ARG A 96 -10.53 -30.14 25.57
C ARG A 96 -10.11 -28.75 26.09
N LYS A 97 -10.11 -28.56 27.40
CA LYS A 97 -9.61 -27.35 28.08
C LYS A 97 -8.08 -27.24 27.96
N GLU A 98 -7.34 -28.33 28.16
CA GLU A 98 -5.89 -28.40 27.92
C GLU A 98 -5.53 -28.08 26.46
N GLN A 99 -6.28 -28.64 25.49
CA GLN A 99 -6.10 -28.32 24.07
C GLN A 99 -6.35 -26.84 23.76
N MET A 100 -7.39 -26.24 24.35
CA MET A 100 -7.69 -24.82 24.19
C MET A 100 -6.61 -23.93 24.83
N GLN A 101 -6.13 -24.30 26.03
CA GLN A 101 -5.03 -23.60 26.70
C GLN A 101 -3.75 -23.65 25.86
N ALA A 102 -3.39 -24.81 25.32
CA ALA A 102 -2.26 -24.95 24.40
C ALA A 102 -2.41 -24.16 23.09
N GLN A 103 -3.64 -23.96 22.60
CA GLN A 103 -3.91 -23.05 21.48
C GLN A 103 -3.71 -21.58 21.86
N ILE A 104 -4.20 -21.16 23.04
CA ILE A 104 -4.00 -19.80 23.57
C ILE A 104 -2.51 -19.50 23.75
N GLU A 105 -1.74 -20.43 24.33
CA GLU A 105 -0.30 -20.31 24.54
C GLU A 105 0.50 -20.22 23.23
N ARG A 106 0.01 -20.83 22.14
CA ARG A 106 0.59 -20.69 20.78
C ARG A 106 0.25 -19.35 20.14
N VAL A 107 -0.97 -18.82 20.34
CA VAL A 107 -1.45 -17.60 19.68
C VAL A 107 -1.02 -16.31 20.41
N LEU A 108 -0.91 -16.34 21.74
CA LEU A 108 -0.52 -15.19 22.56
C LEU A 108 0.86 -14.57 22.20
N PRO A 109 1.95 -15.32 21.94
CA PRO A 109 3.21 -14.72 21.49
C PRO A 109 3.07 -14.13 20.08
N LEU A 110 2.28 -14.74 19.20
CA LEU A 110 2.05 -14.24 17.83
C LEU A 110 1.26 -12.92 17.84
N SER A 111 0.25 -12.78 18.69
CA SER A 111 -0.51 -11.52 18.81
C SER A 111 0.33 -10.39 19.43
N ARG A 112 1.22 -10.71 20.39
CA ARG A 112 2.21 -9.77 20.93
C ARG A 112 3.23 -9.34 19.88
N ALA A 113 3.77 -10.28 19.08
CA ALA A 113 4.68 -10.00 17.99
C ALA A 113 4.02 -9.14 16.90
N LEU A 114 2.77 -9.43 16.54
CA LEU A 114 1.99 -8.64 15.60
C LEU A 114 1.75 -7.21 16.11
N ALA A 115 1.42 -7.03 17.40
CA ALA A 115 1.25 -5.71 18.01
C ALA A 115 2.57 -4.92 18.03
N ALA A 116 3.71 -5.57 18.30
CA ALA A 116 5.03 -4.95 18.25
C ALA A 116 5.40 -4.52 16.81
N ALA A 117 5.20 -5.41 15.82
CA ALA A 117 5.43 -5.10 14.41
C ALA A 117 4.54 -3.95 13.92
N HIS A 118 3.28 -3.90 14.36
CA HIS A 118 2.36 -2.80 14.03
C HIS A 118 2.84 -1.45 14.58
N ARG A 119 3.35 -1.42 15.83
CA ARG A 119 3.96 -0.21 16.42
C ARG A 119 5.20 0.23 15.65
N GLN A 120 6.11 -0.68 15.34
CA GLN A 120 7.32 -0.37 14.55
C GLN A 120 6.98 0.19 13.16
N VAL A 121 5.95 -0.34 12.49
CA VAL A 121 5.48 0.19 11.20
C VAL A 121 4.87 1.60 11.36
N GLN A 122 4.20 1.87 12.48
CA GLN A 122 3.63 3.19 12.76
C GLN A 122 4.72 4.23 13.07
N GLU A 123 5.69 3.88 13.93
CA GLU A 123 6.89 4.69 14.22
C GLU A 123 7.66 5.00 12.92
N ALA A 124 7.85 4.02 12.04
CA ALA A 124 8.51 4.20 10.75
C ALA A 124 7.73 5.13 9.79
N LYS A 125 6.39 5.10 9.81
CA LYS A 125 5.55 6.04 9.05
C LYS A 125 5.69 7.47 9.58
N GLU A 126 5.71 7.63 10.90
CA GLU A 126 5.85 8.94 11.55
C GLU A 126 7.23 9.55 11.24
N LEU A 127 8.31 8.78 11.37
CA LEU A 127 9.66 9.17 10.95
C LEU A 127 9.70 9.58 9.47
N LYS A 128 9.14 8.76 8.56
CA LYS A 128 9.06 9.10 7.12
C LYS A 128 8.28 10.40 6.88
N SER A 129 7.23 10.67 7.64
CA SER A 129 6.45 11.90 7.51
C SER A 129 7.23 13.14 7.98
N ALA A 130 7.99 13.02 9.07
CA ALA A 130 8.89 14.06 9.56
C ALA A 130 10.04 14.34 8.59
N GLU A 131 10.65 13.30 7.99
CA GLU A 131 11.67 13.48 6.95
C GLU A 131 11.11 14.14 5.69
N LYS A 132 9.88 13.78 5.27
CA LYS A 132 9.21 14.45 4.15
C LYS A 132 8.98 15.94 4.44
N ALA A 133 8.61 16.31 5.66
CA ALA A 133 8.48 17.71 6.07
C ALA A 133 9.83 18.44 6.00
N ARG A 134 10.88 17.87 6.61
CA ARG A 134 12.26 18.41 6.59
C ARG A 134 12.78 18.60 5.16
N LEU A 135 12.50 17.66 4.26
CA LEU A 135 12.85 17.78 2.84
C LEU A 135 12.07 18.89 2.13
N GLY A 136 10.78 19.06 2.44
CA GLY A 136 9.97 20.17 1.92
C GLY A 136 10.48 21.54 2.38
N ASP A 137 10.90 21.66 3.65
CA ASP A 137 11.49 22.91 4.16
C ASP A 137 12.87 23.19 3.54
N LEU A 138 13.69 22.15 3.32
CA LEU A 138 14.96 22.29 2.61
C LEU A 138 14.76 22.66 1.13
N GLN A 139 13.75 22.09 0.45
CA GLN A 139 13.37 22.46 -0.91
C GLN A 139 12.95 23.94 -0.96
N ARG A 140 12.13 24.42 0.00
CA ARG A 140 11.76 25.84 0.09
C ARG A 140 12.98 26.74 0.28
N LEU A 141 13.89 26.43 1.21
CA LEU A 141 15.12 27.19 1.43
C LEU A 141 15.99 27.26 0.16
N LEU A 142 16.11 26.14 -0.55
CA LEU A 142 16.83 26.07 -1.82
C LEU A 142 16.13 26.92 -2.90
N ARG A 143 14.80 26.82 -3.02
CA ARG A 143 14.00 27.67 -3.93
C ARG A 143 14.17 29.14 -3.60
N THR A 144 13.98 29.58 -2.36
CA THR A 144 14.19 30.99 -1.94
C THR A 144 15.59 31.49 -2.28
N ARG A 145 16.62 30.65 -2.11
CA ARG A 145 17.99 30.98 -2.55
C ARG A 145 18.08 31.15 -4.07
N GLN A 146 17.49 30.23 -4.85
CA GLN A 146 17.42 30.33 -6.31
C GLN A 146 16.70 31.61 -6.75
N GLN A 147 15.58 31.97 -6.11
CA GLN A 147 14.86 33.23 -6.37
C GLN A 147 15.74 34.45 -6.13
N SER A 148 16.43 34.52 -4.98
CA SER A 148 17.34 35.63 -4.66
C SER A 148 18.48 35.75 -5.68
N MET A 149 19.05 34.62 -6.10
CA MET A 149 20.14 34.58 -7.07
C MET A 149 19.64 35.00 -8.47
N VAL A 150 18.46 34.57 -8.91
CA VAL A 150 17.85 35.02 -10.19
C VAL A 150 17.37 36.48 -10.12
N ALA A 151 16.95 36.99 -8.96
CA ALA A 151 16.69 38.41 -8.75
C ALA A 151 17.95 39.28 -8.92
N GLN A 152 19.11 38.79 -8.47
CA GLN A 152 20.39 39.45 -8.75
C GLN A 152 20.73 39.44 -10.25
N VAL A 153 20.50 38.33 -10.97
CA VAL A 153 20.67 38.27 -12.43
C VAL A 153 19.75 39.27 -13.13
N ALA A 154 18.50 39.39 -12.72
CA ALA A 154 17.55 40.35 -13.29
C ALA A 154 17.91 41.81 -13.00
N ALA A 155 18.53 42.10 -11.85
CA ALA A 155 19.05 43.42 -11.52
C ALA A 155 20.28 43.78 -12.38
N LEU A 156 21.17 42.81 -12.65
CA LEU A 156 22.34 42.97 -13.52
C LEU A 156 21.96 43.03 -15.01
N TYR A 157 20.91 42.32 -15.43
CA TYR A 157 20.44 42.19 -16.82
C TYR A 157 18.96 42.57 -16.96
N PRO A 158 18.60 43.86 -16.77
CA PRO A 158 17.21 44.30 -16.74
C PRO A 158 16.53 44.22 -18.12
N VAL A 159 15.57 43.29 -18.23
CA VAL A 159 14.73 43.10 -19.43
C VAL A 159 13.55 44.08 -19.42
N ARG A 160 13.77 45.31 -19.89
CA ARG A 160 12.75 46.39 -19.84
C ARG A 160 11.92 46.46 -21.13
N VAL A 161 10.60 46.55 -20.97
CA VAL A 161 9.73 47.01 -22.06
C VAL A 161 9.83 48.53 -22.12
N PHE A 162 10.16 49.08 -23.29
CA PHE A 162 10.01 50.52 -23.50
C PHE A 162 8.51 50.81 -23.69
N ARG A 163 7.89 51.52 -22.74
CA ARG A 163 6.90 52.54 -23.12
C ARG A 163 7.70 53.73 -23.60
N ASP A 164 7.30 54.31 -24.73
CA ASP A 164 8.04 55.39 -25.38
C ASP A 164 8.27 56.56 -24.42
N LEU A 165 9.51 56.73 -23.96
CA LEU A 165 10.01 58.01 -23.49
C LEU A 165 10.38 58.79 -24.76
N PRO A 166 9.94 60.06 -24.92
CA PRO A 166 10.17 60.80 -26.16
C PRO A 166 11.67 60.88 -26.47
N ALA A 167 12.00 60.79 -27.75
CA ALA A 167 13.37 60.92 -28.21
C ALA A 167 13.96 62.23 -27.66
N ALA A 168 15.15 62.16 -27.06
CA ALA A 168 15.85 63.34 -26.59
C ALA A 168 16.13 64.26 -27.79
N GLU A 169 15.33 65.33 -27.91
CA GLU A 169 15.61 66.39 -28.85
C GLU A 169 16.94 67.05 -28.48
N ASN A 170 17.79 67.26 -29.48
CA ASN A 170 19.05 67.96 -29.29
C ASN A 170 18.76 69.42 -28.98
N HIS A 171 18.74 69.77 -27.70
CA HIS A 171 18.65 71.16 -27.25
C HIS A 171 19.97 71.57 -26.61
N HIS A 172 20.84 72.15 -27.44
CA HIS A 172 21.81 73.11 -26.95
C HIS A 172 21.05 74.31 -26.37
N SER A 173 20.95 74.39 -25.04
CA SER A 173 20.88 75.66 -24.29
C SER A 173 20.99 75.40 -22.79
N ARG A 174 22.04 75.94 -22.18
CA ARG A 174 22.09 76.16 -20.73
C ARG A 174 21.35 77.47 -20.43
N THR A 175 20.16 77.40 -19.82
CA THR A 175 19.70 78.41 -18.85
C THR A 175 18.61 77.82 -17.96
N ASN A 176 18.84 77.91 -16.65
CA ASN A 176 17.94 77.88 -15.48
C ASN A 176 16.40 77.82 -15.71
N GLY A 177 15.71 77.06 -14.84
CA GLY A 177 14.46 77.56 -14.24
C GLY A 177 13.24 76.65 -14.26
N GLU A 178 12.95 76.05 -13.10
CA GLU A 178 11.60 75.81 -12.54
C GLU A 178 10.62 74.78 -13.15
N CYS A 179 9.73 74.31 -12.27
CA CYS A 179 8.79 73.21 -12.49
C CYS A 179 7.40 73.70 -12.89
N ARG A 180 6.64 72.88 -13.64
CA ARG A 180 5.23 72.50 -13.33
C ARG A 180 4.64 71.51 -14.35
N THR A 181 3.75 70.65 -13.84
CA THR A 181 2.79 69.79 -14.57
C THR A 181 1.38 70.42 -14.47
N PRO A 182 0.27 69.80 -14.94
CA PRO A 182 0.02 68.88 -16.09
C PRO A 182 -1.11 69.42 -17.01
N SER A 183 -1.51 68.69 -18.08
CA SER A 183 -2.94 68.51 -18.46
C SER A 183 -3.17 67.44 -19.55
N GLU A 184 -4.42 67.00 -19.66
CA GLU A 184 -5.04 66.10 -20.65
C GLU A 184 -5.21 66.82 -22.04
N GLU A 185 -5.68 66.27 -23.17
CA GLU A 185 -6.72 65.25 -23.42
C GLU A 185 -6.74 64.84 -24.93
N ASN A 186 -7.53 63.82 -25.30
CA ASN A 186 -8.11 63.53 -26.64
C ASN A 186 -7.24 62.95 -27.79
N GLY A 187 -7.89 62.17 -28.66
CA GLY A 187 -7.28 61.44 -29.79
C GLY A 187 -8.23 61.18 -30.97
N ALA A 188 -7.76 60.47 -32.00
CA ALA A 188 -8.56 60.04 -33.15
C ALA A 188 -7.93 58.84 -33.91
N LEU A 189 -8.78 57.93 -34.43
CA LEU A 189 -8.47 56.90 -35.45
C LEU A 189 -8.76 57.48 -36.86
N PRO A 190 -8.03 57.07 -37.92
CA PRO A 190 -8.42 55.92 -38.79
C PRO A 190 -7.18 55.15 -39.36
N GLN A 191 -7.25 54.32 -40.41
CA GLN A 191 -8.03 53.08 -40.71
C GLN A 191 -7.46 52.48 -42.05
N GLU A 192 -7.72 51.20 -42.39
CA GLU A 192 -7.52 50.57 -43.74
C GLU A 192 -6.05 50.45 -44.27
N MET A 193 -5.65 49.54 -45.18
CA MET A 193 -6.19 48.28 -45.72
C MET A 193 -5.04 47.43 -46.35
N ASN A 194 -5.02 46.13 -46.04
CA ASN A 194 -4.58 44.93 -46.79
C ASN A 194 -3.59 45.00 -48.00
N GLY A 195 -2.66 44.03 -48.10
CA GLY A 195 -1.76 43.90 -49.28
C GLY A 195 -0.56 42.94 -49.16
N ASN A 196 -0.80 41.63 -49.18
CA ASN A 196 0.16 40.53 -48.98
C ASN A 196 1.46 40.53 -49.83
N GLY A 197 2.60 40.13 -49.24
CA GLY A 197 3.73 39.56 -50.02
C GLY A 197 5.16 39.62 -49.45
N ARG A 198 5.54 38.67 -48.56
CA ARG A 198 6.82 37.90 -48.48
C ARG A 198 8.18 38.59 -48.82
N HIS A 199 9.30 38.40 -48.10
CA HIS A 199 9.74 37.36 -47.14
C HIS A 199 10.82 37.94 -46.17
N LEU A 200 11.20 37.20 -45.11
CA LEU A 200 12.38 37.37 -44.22
C LEU A 200 12.33 38.21 -42.90
N LEU A 201 11.19 38.70 -42.38
CA LEU A 201 11.17 39.24 -41.00
C LEU A 201 9.80 39.18 -40.26
N SER A 202 9.04 38.09 -40.45
CA SER A 202 7.66 37.96 -39.96
C SER A 202 7.46 37.03 -38.75
N ILE A 203 8.47 36.88 -37.88
CA ILE A 203 8.37 35.99 -36.69
C ILE A 203 7.84 36.71 -35.43
N ILE A 204 7.76 38.04 -35.43
CA ILE A 204 7.21 38.83 -34.31
C ILE A 204 5.97 39.62 -34.77
N LYS A 205 4.83 38.94 -34.88
CA LYS A 205 3.50 39.55 -34.83
C LYS A 205 2.52 38.65 -34.05
N SER A 206 2.34 38.99 -32.77
CA SER A 206 1.16 38.67 -31.96
C SER A 206 0.52 40.03 -31.60
N PRO A 207 -0.82 40.15 -31.53
CA PRO A 207 -1.45 41.46 -31.37
C PRO A 207 -1.20 42.07 -29.98
N HIS A 208 -1.01 43.39 -29.95
CA HIS A 208 -1.01 44.25 -28.75
C HIS A 208 0.09 44.04 -27.69
N VAL A 209 1.35 43.76 -28.09
CA VAL A 209 2.51 43.92 -27.20
C VAL A 209 3.58 44.80 -27.86
N GLY A 210 3.98 45.87 -27.17
CA GLY A 210 5.04 46.79 -27.63
C GLY A 210 6.43 46.16 -27.67
N PRO A 211 7.41 46.76 -28.38
CA PRO A 211 8.73 46.18 -28.59
C PRO A 211 9.50 45.96 -27.27
N LEU A 212 9.90 44.71 -27.00
CA LEU A 212 10.79 44.38 -25.89
C LEU A 212 12.22 44.84 -26.19
N THR A 213 12.93 45.31 -25.16
CA THR A 213 14.35 45.71 -25.25
C THR A 213 15.18 45.12 -24.13
N PHE A 214 16.41 44.70 -24.43
CA PHE A 214 17.44 44.48 -23.40
C PHE A 214 18.23 45.78 -23.24
N PHE A 215 18.42 46.26 -22.01
CA PHE A 215 19.07 47.56 -21.72
C PHE A 215 18.50 48.79 -22.46
N GLY A 216 17.27 48.74 -22.98
CA GLY A 216 16.66 49.87 -23.69
C GLY A 216 16.98 49.99 -25.19
N TRP A 217 17.63 48.99 -25.80
CA TRP A 217 18.01 49.04 -27.21
C TRP A 217 17.03 48.26 -28.10
N GLN A 218 16.40 48.95 -29.06
CA GLN A 218 15.50 48.33 -30.04
C GLN A 218 16.26 47.56 -31.11
N ILE A 219 15.90 46.30 -31.32
CA ILE A 219 16.23 45.58 -32.55
C ILE A 219 15.22 46.02 -33.64
N GLY A 220 15.48 47.18 -34.23
CA GLY A 220 14.92 47.62 -35.51
C GLY A 220 13.60 48.41 -35.47
N LYS A 221 13.68 49.71 -35.73
CA LYS A 221 12.80 50.33 -36.75
C LYS A 221 13.57 50.36 -38.06
N PRO A 222 13.05 49.84 -39.18
CA PRO A 222 13.74 49.96 -40.45
C PRO A 222 13.73 51.44 -40.88
N LYS A 223 14.91 52.05 -41.02
CA LYS A 223 15.02 53.24 -41.88
C LYS A 223 14.84 52.74 -43.30
N THR A 224 13.72 53.12 -43.92
CA THR A 224 13.50 52.89 -45.34
C THR A 224 14.65 53.51 -46.13
N LYS A 225 15.28 52.69 -46.98
CA LYS A 225 16.43 53.04 -47.87
C LYS A 225 17.85 53.07 -47.25
N GLN A 226 18.31 51.98 -46.62
CA GLN A 226 19.67 51.42 -46.81
C GLN A 226 19.72 49.95 -46.28
N PRO A 227 20.42 49.00 -46.95
CA PRO A 227 20.56 47.61 -46.48
C PRO A 227 21.81 47.36 -45.61
N SER A 228 22.62 48.41 -45.36
CA SER A 228 23.85 48.36 -44.57
C SER A 228 23.59 48.71 -43.12
N TYR A 229 23.60 47.72 -42.22
CA TYR A 229 23.69 47.97 -40.77
C TYR A 229 25.01 48.67 -40.44
N SER A 230 25.00 49.63 -39.50
CA SER A 230 26.26 50.22 -39.04
C SER A 230 27.01 49.24 -38.14
N HIS A 231 28.35 49.27 -38.19
CA HIS A 231 29.19 48.44 -37.32
C HIS A 231 28.87 48.64 -35.82
N LYS A 232 28.46 49.85 -35.44
CA LYS A 232 27.99 50.19 -34.08
C LYS A 232 26.68 49.46 -33.70
N GLU A 233 25.76 49.25 -34.64
CA GLU A 233 24.52 48.50 -34.40
C GLU A 233 24.79 46.99 -34.29
N LEU A 234 25.67 46.45 -35.15
CA LEU A 234 26.09 45.04 -35.08
C LEU A 234 26.82 44.72 -33.78
N GLN A 235 27.73 45.60 -33.34
CA GLN A 235 28.42 45.45 -32.06
C GLN A 235 27.47 45.53 -30.85
N ARG A 236 26.43 46.38 -30.92
CA ARG A 236 25.40 46.51 -29.87
C ARG A 236 24.48 45.28 -29.82
N SER A 237 24.02 44.76 -30.96
CA SER A 237 23.19 43.56 -30.98
C SER A 237 23.96 42.33 -30.49
N ALA A 238 25.23 42.22 -30.88
CA ALA A 238 26.17 41.22 -30.36
C ALA A 238 26.35 41.30 -28.83
N ALA A 239 26.51 42.51 -28.27
CA ALA A 239 26.59 42.71 -26.83
C ALA A 239 25.29 42.28 -26.11
N VAL A 240 24.12 42.66 -26.65
CA VAL A 240 22.81 42.28 -26.11
C VAL A 240 22.60 40.76 -26.12
N LEU A 241 22.95 40.08 -27.21
CA LEU A 241 22.87 38.62 -27.31
C LEU A 241 23.86 37.93 -26.36
N GLY A 242 25.07 38.48 -26.21
CA GLY A 242 26.03 38.03 -25.20
C GLY A 242 25.51 38.11 -23.78
N TYR A 243 24.87 39.23 -23.40
CA TYR A 243 24.27 39.38 -22.07
C TYR A 243 23.06 38.45 -21.87
N ALA A 244 22.24 38.22 -22.90
CA ALA A 244 21.15 37.24 -22.83
C ALA A 244 21.68 35.82 -22.63
N ALA A 245 22.72 35.42 -23.36
CA ALA A 245 23.38 34.13 -23.18
C ALA A 245 23.98 33.98 -21.78
N HIS A 246 24.59 35.04 -21.24
CA HIS A 246 25.10 35.01 -19.87
C HIS A 246 23.98 34.88 -18.82
N ALA A 247 22.88 35.61 -18.98
CA ALA A 247 21.73 35.49 -18.09
C ALA A 247 21.11 34.08 -18.13
N VAL A 248 20.95 33.48 -19.32
CA VAL A 248 20.50 32.09 -19.50
C VAL A 248 21.46 31.10 -18.85
N LEU A 249 22.78 31.26 -19.05
CA LEU A 249 23.80 30.41 -18.44
C LEU A 249 23.81 30.49 -16.91
N LEU A 250 23.71 31.70 -16.34
CA LEU A 250 23.63 31.89 -14.89
C LEU A 250 22.35 31.27 -14.32
N ILE A 251 21.18 31.55 -14.91
CA ILE A 251 19.90 30.99 -14.46
C ILE A 251 19.94 29.45 -14.54
N ALA A 252 20.44 28.88 -15.64
CA ALA A 252 20.62 27.43 -15.77
C ALA A 252 21.51 26.85 -14.67
N SER A 253 22.65 27.49 -14.37
CA SER A 253 23.55 27.05 -13.29
C SER A 253 22.93 27.16 -11.89
N TYR A 254 22.08 28.16 -11.66
CA TYR A 254 21.42 28.37 -10.37
C TYR A 254 20.26 27.40 -10.16
N LEU A 255 19.58 27.02 -11.24
CA LEU A 255 18.53 26.01 -11.27
C LEU A 255 19.07 24.57 -11.29
N ASP A 256 20.39 24.39 -11.44
CA ASP A 256 21.09 23.12 -11.63
C ASP A 256 20.61 22.33 -12.89
N ILE A 257 20.37 23.06 -13.98
CA ILE A 257 19.87 22.50 -15.24
C ILE A 257 20.99 22.49 -16.29
N PRO A 258 21.43 21.34 -16.80
CA PRO A 258 22.36 21.28 -17.92
C PRO A 258 21.67 21.71 -19.21
N LEU A 259 22.19 22.77 -19.85
CA LEU A 259 21.68 23.26 -21.13
C LEU A 259 21.90 22.25 -22.25
N ARG A 260 20.91 22.10 -23.13
CA ARG A 260 20.98 21.21 -24.30
C ARG A 260 22.03 21.69 -25.31
N TYR A 261 22.16 23.01 -25.48
CA TYR A 261 23.15 23.62 -26.37
C TYR A 261 24.17 24.41 -25.52
N PRO A 262 25.41 23.90 -25.35
CA PRO A 262 26.38 24.55 -24.47
C PRO A 262 26.69 26.00 -24.87
N LEU A 263 26.48 26.93 -23.95
CA LEU A 263 26.77 28.36 -24.15
C LEU A 263 28.23 28.68 -23.80
N ARG A 264 28.95 29.29 -24.73
CA ARG A 264 30.29 29.86 -24.51
C ARG A 264 30.17 31.37 -24.40
N PHE A 265 30.11 31.89 -23.18
CA PHE A 265 30.04 33.34 -22.96
C PHE A 265 31.39 34.02 -23.28
N GLY A 266 31.34 35.02 -24.15
CA GLY A 266 32.48 35.83 -24.59
C GLY A 266 32.13 37.30 -24.75
N GLY A 267 31.16 37.81 -23.96
CA GLY A 267 30.59 39.13 -24.16
C GLY A 267 29.98 39.25 -25.56
N SER A 268 30.34 40.28 -26.31
CA SER A 268 29.94 40.46 -27.71
C SER A 268 30.41 39.36 -28.67
N ARG A 269 31.31 38.45 -28.26
CA ARG A 269 31.73 37.29 -29.06
C ARG A 269 31.36 35.98 -28.36
N SER A 270 30.09 35.85 -27.99
CA SER A 270 29.53 34.62 -27.42
C SER A 270 29.12 33.62 -28.52
N TYR A 271 29.14 32.33 -28.19
CA TYR A 271 28.80 31.24 -29.12
C TYR A 271 27.86 30.22 -28.47
N VAL A 272 27.12 29.47 -29.29
CA VAL A 272 26.30 28.31 -28.88
C VAL A 272 26.78 27.07 -29.61
N GLY A 273 27.10 26.01 -28.88
CA GLY A 273 27.52 24.73 -29.45
C GLY A 273 26.32 23.83 -29.78
N ASP A 274 26.30 23.23 -30.97
CA ASP A 274 25.37 22.14 -31.31
C ASP A 274 26.11 20.83 -31.61
N ARG A 275 25.47 19.70 -31.30
CA ARG A 275 25.90 18.33 -31.60
C ARG A 275 25.35 17.82 -32.92
N LEU A 276 25.13 18.71 -33.89
CA LEU A 276 24.84 18.30 -35.26
C LEU A 276 26.02 17.48 -35.83
N PRO A 277 25.76 16.41 -36.61
CA PRO A 277 26.81 15.78 -37.41
C PRO A 277 27.36 16.81 -38.38
N SER A 278 28.60 17.26 -38.18
CA SER A 278 29.24 18.19 -39.10
C SER A 278 29.41 17.51 -40.46
N ALA A 279 28.75 18.05 -41.49
CA ALA A 279 28.84 17.55 -42.86
C ALA A 279 30.26 17.62 -43.44
N GLU A 280 31.16 18.38 -42.81
CA GLU A 280 32.56 18.56 -43.20
C GLU A 280 33.49 17.45 -42.66
N ALA A 281 33.00 16.57 -41.78
CA ALA A 281 33.79 15.45 -41.22
C ALA A 281 34.04 14.29 -42.21
N SER A 282 33.57 14.41 -43.46
CA SER A 282 33.75 13.42 -44.53
C SER A 282 34.85 13.84 -45.53
N SER A 283 36.00 14.30 -45.04
CA SER A 283 37.18 14.55 -45.87
C SER A 283 38.48 14.34 -45.10
N MET A 284 39.42 13.65 -45.75
CA MET A 284 40.81 13.38 -45.34
C MET A 284 40.98 12.48 -44.10
N GLY A 285 41.22 11.19 -44.36
CA GLY A 285 41.79 10.29 -43.37
C GLY A 285 43.30 10.49 -43.21
N SER A 286 43.80 10.30 -42.00
CA SER A 286 45.18 9.84 -41.75
C SER A 286 45.24 9.16 -40.39
N THR A 287 45.99 8.06 -40.32
CA THR A 287 46.16 7.24 -39.12
C THR A 287 47.27 7.78 -38.23
N GLU A 288 47.05 7.92 -36.92
CA GLU A 288 47.64 7.00 -35.91
C GLU A 288 47.32 7.36 -34.43
N HIS A 289 46.93 6.32 -33.70
CA HIS A 289 47.07 6.02 -32.27
C HIS A 289 46.94 7.08 -31.13
N ARG A 290 45.83 6.85 -30.38
CA ARG A 290 45.79 6.54 -28.92
C ARG A 290 45.65 7.72 -27.93
N ARG A 291 44.40 7.92 -27.47
CA ARG A 291 44.02 7.95 -26.05
C ARG A 291 42.61 7.39 -25.88
N VAL A 292 42.39 6.60 -24.82
CA VAL A 292 41.05 6.16 -24.39
C VAL A 292 40.51 7.22 -23.44
N GLY A 293 39.43 7.90 -23.82
CA GLY A 293 38.78 8.90 -22.97
C GLY A 293 37.84 9.82 -23.76
N SER A 294 36.59 9.91 -23.29
CA SER A 294 35.50 10.76 -23.78
C SER A 294 34.93 10.47 -25.18
N ALA A 295 33.60 10.48 -25.26
CA ALA A 295 32.85 10.45 -26.52
C ALA A 295 32.68 11.89 -27.05
N ASP A 296 33.78 12.47 -27.53
CA ASP A 296 33.81 13.86 -28.00
C ASP A 296 33.19 13.98 -29.40
N SER A 297 31.84 13.99 -29.46
CA SER A 297 31.14 14.50 -30.64
C SER A 297 31.50 15.98 -30.80
N LYS A 298 32.37 16.29 -31.76
CA LYS A 298 32.90 17.64 -32.03
C LYS A 298 31.75 18.66 -32.16
N LEU A 299 31.53 19.41 -31.08
CA LEU A 299 30.53 20.48 -31.03
C LEU A 299 30.84 21.51 -32.13
N THR A 300 29.83 21.90 -32.89
CA THR A 300 29.93 22.99 -33.86
C THR A 300 29.47 24.27 -33.18
N ASP A 301 30.38 25.23 -33.02
CA ASP A 301 30.09 26.51 -32.37
C ASP A 301 29.49 27.50 -33.39
N TYR A 302 28.30 28.03 -33.08
CA TYR A 302 27.61 29.05 -33.88
C TYR A 302 27.67 30.42 -33.18
N PRO A 303 27.98 31.51 -33.91
CA PRO A 303 28.18 32.84 -33.31
C PRO A 303 26.86 33.52 -32.91
N LEU A 304 26.78 34.09 -31.70
CA LEU A 304 25.67 34.95 -31.25
C LEU A 304 25.86 36.42 -31.66
N PHE A 305 26.43 36.65 -32.83
CA PHE A 305 26.77 37.97 -33.36
C PHE A 305 26.89 37.93 -34.89
N LEU A 306 26.96 39.09 -35.51
CA LEU A 306 27.13 39.25 -36.95
C LEU A 306 28.45 40.00 -37.21
N GLU A 307 29.44 39.33 -37.81
CA GLU A 307 30.69 39.97 -38.25
C GLU A 307 30.55 40.54 -39.67
N TYR A 308 29.98 39.75 -40.59
CA TYR A 308 29.72 40.14 -41.98
C TYR A 308 28.30 39.73 -42.41
N GLN A 309 27.80 40.33 -43.50
CA GLN A 309 26.40 40.20 -43.94
C GLN A 309 26.01 38.76 -44.33
N ASP A 310 26.98 37.95 -44.77
CA ASP A 310 26.77 36.56 -45.22
C ASP A 310 26.66 35.53 -44.08
N ASP A 311 27.16 35.84 -42.87
CA ASP A 311 27.03 34.94 -41.70
C ASP A 311 25.65 35.00 -41.03
N SER A 312 24.71 35.75 -41.61
CA SER A 312 23.33 35.95 -41.14
C SER A 312 22.61 34.63 -40.81
N THR A 313 22.80 33.57 -41.59
CA THR A 313 22.20 32.26 -41.36
C THR A 313 22.76 31.57 -40.11
N LYS A 314 24.08 31.64 -39.88
CA LYS A 314 24.72 31.02 -38.70
C LYS A 314 24.31 31.74 -37.42
N ALA A 315 24.27 33.07 -37.45
CA ALA A 315 23.81 33.88 -36.32
C ALA A 315 22.32 33.67 -36.03
N SER A 316 21.47 33.59 -37.06
CA SER A 316 20.05 33.27 -36.92
C SER A 316 19.84 31.88 -36.31
N TYR A 317 20.70 30.92 -36.66
CA TYR A 317 20.68 29.59 -36.06
C TYR A 317 21.11 29.61 -34.58
N ALA A 318 22.21 30.29 -34.23
CA ALA A 318 22.65 30.44 -32.85
C ALA A 318 21.57 31.07 -31.94
N ILE A 319 20.86 32.10 -32.44
CA ILE A 319 19.72 32.72 -31.74
C ILE A 319 18.57 31.72 -31.54
N HIS A 320 18.31 30.84 -32.52
CA HIS A 320 17.32 29.78 -32.38
C HIS A 320 17.72 28.74 -31.32
N LEU A 321 19.00 28.38 -31.22
CA LEU A 321 19.50 27.47 -30.19
C LEU A 321 19.38 28.07 -28.79
N LEU A 322 19.80 29.34 -28.61
CA LEU A 322 19.61 30.09 -27.36
C LEU A 322 18.12 30.20 -26.96
N GLN A 323 17.23 30.35 -27.94
CA GLN A 323 15.78 30.27 -27.70
C GLN A 323 15.39 28.89 -27.18
N LYS A 324 15.92 27.79 -27.75
CA LYS A 324 15.62 26.43 -27.30
C LYS A 324 16.14 26.11 -25.90
N ASP A 325 17.29 26.63 -25.50
CA ASP A 325 17.73 26.56 -24.11
C ASP A 325 16.79 27.33 -23.18
N THR A 326 16.32 28.51 -23.60
CA THR A 326 15.36 29.30 -22.81
C THR A 326 14.00 28.58 -22.70
N GLU A 327 13.54 27.91 -23.77
CA GLU A 327 12.36 27.04 -23.74
C GLU A 327 12.56 25.84 -22.80
N GLN A 328 13.76 25.21 -22.78
CA GLN A 328 14.08 24.12 -21.86
C GLN A 328 13.94 24.57 -20.39
N LEU A 329 14.45 25.76 -20.05
CA LEU A 329 14.35 26.32 -18.70
C LEU A 329 12.89 26.61 -18.29
N LEU A 330 12.06 27.12 -19.20
CA LEU A 330 10.63 27.32 -18.96
C LEU A 330 9.89 25.98 -18.76
N ASN A 331 10.13 25.01 -19.64
CA ASN A 331 9.51 23.68 -19.57
C ASN A 331 9.87 22.96 -18.27
N TYR A 332 11.09 23.13 -17.75
CA TYR A 332 11.50 22.55 -16.46
C TYR A 332 10.71 23.11 -15.28
N ILE A 333 10.28 24.36 -15.34
CA ILE A 333 9.43 25.02 -14.32
C ILE A 333 7.93 24.78 -14.61
N GLY A 334 7.60 24.02 -15.66
CA GLY A 334 6.22 23.69 -16.03
C GLY A 334 5.49 24.81 -16.79
N ALA A 335 6.23 25.77 -17.36
CA ALA A 335 5.66 26.92 -18.07
C ALA A 335 5.80 26.80 -19.59
N GLU A 336 4.77 27.22 -20.33
CA GLU A 336 4.78 27.23 -21.79
C GLU A 336 5.58 28.41 -22.36
N SER A 337 6.34 28.15 -23.43
CA SER A 337 7.08 29.20 -24.14
C SER A 337 6.16 30.09 -24.98
N SER A 338 6.37 31.42 -24.94
CA SER A 338 5.66 32.42 -25.75
C SER A 338 6.16 32.48 -27.20
N GLY A 339 6.24 31.32 -27.86
CA GLY A 339 6.68 31.17 -29.24
C GLY A 339 8.15 31.55 -29.47
N ARG A 340 8.44 32.05 -30.69
CA ARG A 340 9.80 32.32 -31.17
C ARG A 340 10.36 33.67 -30.69
N ASN A 341 10.46 33.85 -29.37
CA ASN A 341 11.00 35.07 -28.77
C ASN A 341 11.86 34.75 -27.54
N ALA A 342 13.18 34.60 -27.74
CA ALA A 342 14.12 34.31 -26.66
C ALA A 342 14.07 35.34 -25.51
N PHE A 343 13.95 36.64 -25.82
CA PHE A 343 13.87 37.70 -24.80
C PHE A 343 12.54 37.73 -24.06
N GLY A 344 11.43 37.43 -24.75
CA GLY A 344 10.11 37.26 -24.12
C GLY A 344 10.09 36.06 -23.18
N ASN A 345 10.61 34.92 -23.63
CA ASN A 345 10.73 33.69 -22.84
C ASN A 345 11.67 33.89 -21.63
N LEU A 346 12.79 34.59 -21.79
CA LEU A 346 13.72 34.90 -20.69
C LEU A 346 13.09 35.86 -19.65
N ARG A 347 12.35 36.87 -20.10
CA ARG A 347 11.59 37.75 -19.18
C ARG A 347 10.55 36.96 -18.40
N GLU A 348 9.84 36.05 -19.06
CA GLU A 348 8.81 35.21 -18.44
C GLU A 348 9.41 34.21 -17.46
N LEU A 349 10.54 33.60 -17.80
CA LEU A 349 11.32 32.74 -16.92
C LEU A 349 11.73 33.47 -15.63
N ILE A 350 12.27 34.69 -15.76
CA ILE A 350 12.61 35.54 -14.62
C ILE A 350 11.37 35.88 -13.79
N ARG A 351 10.25 36.24 -14.44
CA ARG A 351 8.98 36.57 -13.76
C ARG A 351 8.45 35.40 -12.93
N ILE A 352 8.47 34.19 -13.48
CA ILE A 352 7.98 32.98 -12.81
C ILE A 352 8.90 32.59 -11.66
N VAL A 353 10.22 32.56 -11.87
CA VAL A 353 11.16 32.27 -10.76
C VAL A 353 10.99 33.28 -9.62
N GLN A 354 10.75 34.56 -9.93
CA GLN A 354 10.52 35.60 -8.92
C GLN A 354 9.12 35.59 -8.27
N SER A 355 8.16 34.77 -8.72
CA SER A 355 6.83 34.71 -8.11
C SER A 355 6.81 33.78 -6.88
N ASP A 356 5.90 34.03 -5.95
CA ASP A 356 5.73 33.17 -4.76
C ASP A 356 5.33 31.73 -5.12
N GLU A 357 4.72 31.53 -6.30
CA GLU A 357 4.30 30.22 -6.82
C GLU A 357 5.50 29.27 -6.99
N TYR A 358 6.67 29.80 -7.39
CA TYR A 358 7.89 29.03 -7.59
C TYR A 358 8.42 28.35 -6.32
N LEU A 359 8.03 28.80 -5.13
CA LEU A 359 8.34 28.12 -3.86
C LEU A 359 7.60 26.78 -3.68
N TYR A 360 6.59 26.51 -4.53
CA TYR A 360 5.72 25.33 -4.48
C TYR A 360 5.84 24.43 -5.73
N ILE A 361 6.74 24.79 -6.67
CA ILE A 361 7.14 23.99 -7.84
C ILE A 361 8.37 23.14 -7.48
#